data_AF-A1ARM9-F1
#
_entry.id   AF-A1ARM9-F1
#
_cell.length_a   1.000
_cell.length_b   1.000
_cell.length_c   1.000
_cell.angle_alpha   90.00
_cell.angle_beta   90.00
_cell.angle_gamma   90.00
#
_symmetry.space_group_name_H-M   'P 1'
#
loop_
_entity.id
_entity.type
_entity.pdbx_description
1 polymer ?
#
loop_
_entity_poly.entity_id
_entity_poly.type
_entity_poly.pdbx_seq_one_letter_code
_entity_poly.pdbx_strand_id
1 'polypeptide(L)'
;MQETLNAMERITQKRQLVARIAAIETRLSDHQLSNLTTLSRGIADAKNHLDSLVTEKSGAQRDVAQVRYDELVKQMRDGQQERDNLLKERDQRQQELERFDHSITLAEIKEQTAKLLAAEGTVSSLDSTIEYQRSFIMAADNVSGPTDLLRQKEDLLADAATGKNVAKRLETIEAKIKEYEQSCSELTNQARNAEQAIAGLERRRAEAEKVVRAERTDLDEMLIFRFKSELQTAYSDFITAGKLLAERFRRVAALDTLVAETSHGREKSILNATANAYRILDITKNADGFIFDARDENPTQWAALERERQTVAGVPL
;
A
#
# COMPACT_ATOMS: atom_id res chain seq x y z
N MET A 1 21.53 6.35 3.60
CA MET A 1 21.71 4.89 3.41
C MET A 1 21.54 4.11 4.71
N GLN A 2 22.20 4.47 5.83
CA GLN A 2 22.02 3.76 7.10
C GLN A 2 20.58 3.89 7.66
N GLU A 3 19.94 5.05 7.52
CA GLU A 3 18.59 5.32 8.02
C GLU A 3 17.49 4.62 7.20
N THR A 4 17.68 4.49 5.89
CA THR A 4 16.76 3.75 5.00
C THR A 4 16.88 2.25 5.21
N LEU A 5 18.10 1.74 5.47
CA LEU A 5 18.31 0.34 5.87
C LEU A 5 17.58 0.02 7.19
N ASN A 6 17.66 0.93 8.15
CA ASN A 6 16.93 0.82 9.42
C ASN A 6 15.40 0.84 9.23
N ALA A 7 14.88 1.58 8.25
CA ALA A 7 13.46 1.59 7.93
C ALA A 7 12.99 0.24 7.35
N MET A 8 13.74 -0.37 6.44
CA MET A 8 13.42 -1.69 5.88
C MET A 8 13.51 -2.81 6.92
N GLU A 9 14.50 -2.77 7.81
CA GLU A 9 14.61 -3.72 8.92
C GLU A 9 13.41 -3.62 9.87
N ARG A 10 12.94 -2.40 10.17
CA ARG A 10 11.73 -2.16 10.95
C ARG A 10 10.47 -2.70 10.26
N ILE A 11 10.35 -2.51 8.94
CA ILE A 11 9.23 -3.07 8.14
C ILE A 11 9.24 -4.60 8.24
N THR A 12 10.42 -5.23 8.11
CA THR A 12 10.56 -6.69 8.17
C THR A 12 10.21 -7.24 9.55
N GLN A 13 10.69 -6.60 10.62
CA GLN A 13 10.34 -6.97 12.00
C GLN A 13 8.85 -6.80 12.29
N LYS A 14 8.23 -5.73 11.78
CA LYS A 14 6.78 -5.51 11.91
C LYS A 14 5.98 -6.57 11.16
N ARG A 15 6.40 -6.98 9.96
CA ARG A 15 5.76 -8.10 9.21
C ARG A 15 5.81 -9.40 10.01
N GLN A 16 6.93 -9.70 10.67
CA GLN A 16 7.07 -10.88 11.51
C GLN A 16 6.14 -10.83 12.74
N LEU A 17 6.01 -9.67 13.37
CA LEU A 17 5.07 -9.48 14.49
C LEU A 17 3.62 -9.65 14.06
N VAL A 18 3.21 -9.06 12.94
CA VAL A 18 1.85 -9.24 12.39
C VAL A 18 1.56 -10.70 12.07
N ALA A 19 2.51 -11.42 11.46
CA ALA A 19 2.34 -12.85 11.17
C ALA A 19 2.21 -13.69 12.45
N ARG A 20 2.93 -13.33 13.52
CA ARG A 20 2.83 -14.00 14.83
C ARG A 20 1.49 -13.74 15.51
N ILE A 21 0.99 -12.50 15.47
CA ILE A 21 -0.33 -12.13 16.00
C ILE A 21 -1.42 -12.91 15.26
N ALA A 22 -1.38 -12.92 13.93
CA ALA A 22 -2.33 -13.68 13.11
C ALA A 22 -2.32 -15.18 13.44
N ALA A 23 -1.14 -15.77 13.65
CA ALA A 23 -1.04 -17.18 14.05
C ALA A 23 -1.64 -17.47 15.44
N ILE A 24 -1.55 -16.52 16.39
CA ILE A 24 -2.20 -16.63 17.70
C ILE A 24 -3.72 -16.52 17.55
N GLU A 25 -4.21 -15.62 16.71
CA GLU A 25 -5.64 -15.43 16.43
C GLU A 25 -6.26 -16.65 15.74
N THR A 26 -5.58 -17.24 14.76
CA THR A 26 -6.04 -18.50 14.14
C THR A 26 -6.13 -19.64 15.18
N ARG A 27 -5.16 -19.74 16.09
CA ARG A 27 -5.20 -20.74 17.19
C ARG A 27 -6.36 -20.49 18.16
N LEU A 28 -6.67 -19.23 18.45
CA LEU A 28 -7.81 -18.84 19.29
C LEU A 28 -9.15 -19.12 18.61
N SER A 29 -9.26 -18.85 17.30
CA SER A 29 -10.45 -19.05 16.47
C SER A 29 -10.80 -20.51 16.28
N ASP A 30 -9.88 -21.28 15.67
CA ASP A 30 -10.25 -22.56 15.06
C ASP A 30 -10.15 -23.71 16.05
N HIS A 31 -9.14 -23.64 16.94
CA HIS A 31 -8.80 -24.77 17.79
C HIS A 31 -9.39 -24.65 19.20
N GLN A 32 -9.38 -23.46 19.81
CA GLN A 32 -9.80 -23.28 21.20
C GLN A 32 -11.33 -23.17 21.34
N LEU A 33 -12.02 -22.46 20.44
CA LEU A 33 -13.48 -22.31 20.49
C LEU A 33 -14.20 -23.64 20.22
N SER A 34 -13.72 -24.42 19.24
CA SER A 34 -14.24 -25.75 18.92
C SER A 34 -13.98 -26.76 20.06
N ASN A 35 -12.76 -26.78 20.61
CA ASN A 35 -12.41 -27.67 21.71
C ASN A 35 -13.18 -27.37 23.00
N LEU A 36 -13.28 -26.09 23.40
CA LEU A 36 -14.01 -25.70 24.61
C LEU A 36 -15.51 -25.99 24.49
N THR A 37 -16.10 -25.79 23.30
CA THR A 37 -17.50 -26.13 23.05
C THR A 37 -17.74 -27.64 23.14
N THR A 38 -16.81 -28.44 22.59
CA THR A 38 -16.88 -29.90 22.63
C THR A 38 -16.72 -30.43 24.06
N LEU A 39 -15.76 -29.89 24.82
CA LEU A 39 -15.56 -30.21 26.24
C LEU A 39 -16.78 -29.82 27.08
N SER A 40 -17.37 -28.64 26.83
CA SER A 40 -18.59 -28.22 27.54
C SER A 40 -19.77 -29.16 27.30
N ARG A 41 -19.93 -29.65 26.08
CA ARG A 41 -20.96 -30.66 25.76
C ARG A 41 -20.66 -31.98 26.45
N GLY A 42 -19.41 -32.46 26.37
CA GLY A 42 -18.98 -33.69 27.04
C GLY A 42 -19.15 -33.66 28.57
N ILE A 43 -18.91 -32.52 29.22
CA ILE A 43 -19.17 -32.35 30.66
C ILE A 43 -20.67 -32.42 30.96
N ALA A 44 -21.51 -31.77 30.14
CA ALA A 44 -22.97 -31.84 30.31
C ALA A 44 -23.49 -33.27 30.17
N ASP A 45 -23.00 -34.00 29.16
CA ASP A 45 -23.38 -35.40 28.93
C ASP A 45 -22.89 -36.32 30.07
N ALA A 46 -21.64 -36.16 30.50
CA ALA A 46 -21.07 -36.92 31.62
C ALA A 46 -21.81 -36.64 32.94
N LYS A 47 -22.22 -35.39 33.17
CA LYS A 47 -23.02 -35.00 34.34
C LYS A 47 -24.40 -35.64 34.31
N ASN A 48 -25.10 -35.57 33.17
CA ASN A 48 -26.40 -36.19 33.00
C ASN A 48 -26.34 -37.72 33.22
N HIS A 49 -25.27 -38.37 32.75
CA HIS A 49 -25.03 -39.80 32.98
C HIS A 49 -24.72 -40.12 34.45
N LEU A 50 -23.96 -39.27 35.13
CA LEU A 50 -23.71 -39.41 36.56
C LEU A 50 -25.02 -39.29 37.36
N ASP A 51 -25.85 -38.30 37.03
CA ASP A 51 -27.15 -38.07 37.67
C ASP A 51 -28.10 -39.25 37.45
N SER A 52 -28.09 -39.90 36.27
CA SER A 52 -28.87 -41.13 36.04
C SER A 52 -28.36 -42.32 36.86
N LEU A 53 -27.04 -42.50 36.98
CA LEU A 53 -26.47 -43.61 37.76
C LEU A 53 -26.67 -43.45 39.28
N VAL A 54 -26.80 -42.21 39.77
CA VAL A 54 -27.21 -41.93 41.15
C VAL A 54 -28.62 -42.46 41.44
N THR A 55 -29.50 -42.47 40.44
CA THR A 55 -30.87 -43.00 40.57
C THR A 55 -30.93 -44.54 40.51
N GLU A 56 -29.97 -45.20 39.86
CA GLU A 56 -29.97 -46.65 39.60
C GLU A 56 -29.18 -47.52 40.62
N LYS A 57 -28.54 -46.91 41.64
CA LYS A 57 -27.76 -47.60 42.71
C LYS A 57 -26.58 -48.46 42.22
N SER A 58 -25.95 -48.14 41.09
CA SER A 58 -24.78 -48.87 40.56
C SER A 58 -23.44 -48.23 41.00
N GLY A 59 -22.92 -48.62 42.16
CA GLY A 59 -21.71 -48.00 42.76
C GLY A 59 -20.46 -47.98 41.85
N ALA A 60 -20.11 -49.09 41.22
CA ALA A 60 -18.89 -49.17 40.38
C ALA A 60 -18.98 -48.36 39.08
N GLN A 61 -20.16 -48.27 38.45
CA GLN A 61 -20.36 -47.46 37.25
C GLN A 61 -20.34 -45.96 37.58
N ARG A 62 -20.83 -45.60 38.78
CA ARG A 62 -20.76 -44.23 39.28
C ARG A 62 -19.32 -43.76 39.47
N ASP A 63 -18.45 -44.59 40.03
CA ASP A 63 -17.05 -44.24 40.24
C ASP A 63 -16.32 -43.99 38.91
N VAL A 64 -16.58 -44.83 37.89
CA VAL A 64 -16.03 -44.65 36.54
C VAL A 64 -16.56 -43.38 35.87
N ALA A 65 -17.86 -43.10 35.99
CA ALA A 65 -18.48 -41.88 35.44
C ALA A 65 -17.96 -40.62 36.16
N GLN A 66 -17.73 -40.69 37.47
CA GLN A 66 -17.16 -39.60 38.27
C GLN A 66 -15.74 -39.28 37.83
N VAL A 67 -14.88 -40.29 37.67
CA VAL A 67 -13.51 -40.12 37.15
C VAL A 67 -13.53 -39.47 35.77
N ARG A 68 -14.45 -39.89 34.90
CA ARG A 68 -14.59 -39.31 33.55
C ARG A 68 -15.05 -37.85 33.58
N TYR A 69 -16.00 -37.52 34.45
CA TYR A 69 -16.46 -36.15 34.66
C TYR A 69 -15.32 -35.26 35.18
N ASP A 70 -14.59 -35.72 36.20
CA ASP A 70 -13.48 -34.97 36.79
C ASP A 70 -12.34 -34.74 35.79
N GLU A 71 -12.06 -35.73 34.94
CA GLU A 71 -11.07 -35.61 33.86
C GLU A 71 -11.47 -34.55 32.81
N LEU A 72 -12.75 -34.51 32.40
CA LEU A 72 -13.27 -33.52 31.46
C LEU A 72 -13.28 -32.11 32.07
N VAL A 73 -13.64 -31.97 33.35
CA VAL A 73 -13.57 -30.69 34.08
C VAL A 73 -12.13 -30.18 34.17
N LYS A 74 -11.16 -31.08 34.40
CA LYS A 74 -9.74 -30.73 34.40
C LYS A 74 -9.29 -30.24 33.03
N GLN A 75 -9.63 -30.97 31.95
CA GLN A 75 -9.31 -30.58 30.58
C GLN A 75 -9.92 -29.21 30.20
N MET A 76 -11.14 -28.91 30.67
CA MET A 76 -11.76 -27.60 30.45
C MET A 76 -11.01 -26.47 31.16
N ARG A 77 -10.58 -26.68 32.42
CA ARG A 77 -9.78 -25.69 33.15
C ARG A 77 -8.44 -25.44 32.47
N ASP A 78 -7.75 -26.51 32.08
CA ASP A 78 -6.45 -26.42 31.40
C ASP A 78 -6.58 -25.66 30.06
N GLY A 79 -7.64 -25.94 29.28
CA GLY A 79 -7.93 -25.21 28.04
C GLY A 79 -8.31 -23.74 28.26
N GLN A 80 -9.06 -23.41 29.32
CA GLN A 80 -9.35 -22.02 29.68
C GLN A 80 -8.07 -21.26 30.06
N GLN A 81 -7.18 -21.90 30.81
CA GLN A 81 -5.90 -21.30 31.19
C GLN A 81 -4.98 -21.09 29.97
N GLU A 82 -4.94 -22.04 29.04
CA GLU A 82 -4.22 -21.89 27.77
C GLU A 82 -4.78 -20.70 26.96
N ARG A 83 -6.10 -20.58 26.85
CA ARG A 83 -6.76 -19.44 26.19
C ARG A 83 -6.36 -18.11 26.81
N ASP A 84 -6.39 -18.01 28.14
CA ASP A 84 -6.03 -16.77 28.83
C ASP A 84 -4.54 -16.41 28.66
N ASN A 85 -3.66 -17.40 28.57
CA ASN A 85 -2.25 -17.19 28.25
C ASN A 85 -2.05 -16.70 26.82
N LEU A 86 -2.76 -17.28 25.84
CA LEU A 86 -2.72 -16.83 24.44
C LEU A 86 -3.26 -15.41 24.28
N LEU A 87 -4.31 -15.04 25.02
CA LEU A 87 -4.84 -13.67 25.03
C LEU A 87 -3.81 -12.68 25.59
N LYS A 88 -3.14 -13.03 26.69
CA LYS A 88 -2.05 -12.20 27.25
C LYS A 88 -0.87 -12.09 26.29
N GLU A 89 -0.47 -13.18 25.64
CA GLU A 89 0.60 -13.15 24.64
C GLU A 89 0.22 -12.25 23.46
N ARG A 90 -1.00 -12.42 22.91
CA ARG A 90 -1.52 -11.53 21.87
C ARG A 90 -1.48 -10.07 22.32
N ASP A 91 -1.97 -9.75 23.52
CA ASP A 91 -1.99 -8.37 24.01
C ASP A 91 -0.59 -7.79 24.21
N GLN A 92 0.37 -8.60 24.68
CA GLN A 92 1.78 -8.21 24.75
C GLN A 92 2.38 -7.99 23.36
N ARG A 93 2.14 -8.88 22.40
CA ARG A 93 2.60 -8.72 21.02
C ARG A 93 1.94 -7.54 20.32
N GLN A 94 0.68 -7.26 20.65
CA GLN A 94 -0.05 -6.10 20.17
C GLN A 94 0.56 -4.81 20.75
N GLN A 95 0.90 -4.79 22.04
CA GLN A 95 1.64 -3.68 22.64
C GLN A 95 3.05 -3.53 22.05
N GLU A 96 3.75 -4.64 21.74
CA GLU A 96 5.01 -4.60 21.01
C GLU A 96 4.81 -4.01 19.61
N LEU A 97 3.74 -4.37 18.91
CA LEU A 97 3.37 -3.83 17.60
C LEU A 97 3.03 -2.34 17.66
N GLU A 98 2.30 -1.91 18.68
CA GLU A 98 1.97 -0.50 18.95
C GLU A 98 3.21 0.31 19.31
N ARG A 99 4.17 -0.28 20.04
CA ARG A 99 5.48 0.35 20.28
C ARG A 99 6.34 0.40 19.02
N PHE A 100 6.11 -0.51 18.06
CA PHE A 100 6.72 -0.48 16.73
C PHE A 100 6.14 0.61 15.82
N ASP A 101 5.13 1.36 16.25
CA ASP A 101 4.73 2.60 15.61
C ASP A 101 5.68 3.73 16.03
N HIS A 102 6.80 3.80 15.33
CA HIS A 102 7.37 5.09 14.99
C HIS A 102 6.88 5.37 13.60
N SER A 103 5.76 6.10 13.56
CA SER A 103 5.13 6.54 12.33
C SER A 103 6.19 7.03 11.38
N ILE A 104 6.20 6.51 10.15
CA ILE A 104 6.92 7.18 9.08
C ILE A 104 6.47 8.64 9.14
N THR A 105 7.43 9.51 9.39
CA THR A 105 7.15 10.92 9.61
C THR A 105 6.89 11.56 8.26
N LEU A 106 6.11 12.64 8.26
CA LEU A 106 5.97 13.50 7.08
C LEU A 106 7.33 14.03 6.61
N ALA A 107 8.32 14.15 7.50
CA ALA A 107 9.68 14.55 7.16
C ALA A 107 10.40 13.46 6.33
N GLU A 108 10.32 12.20 6.74
CA GLU A 108 10.90 11.07 6.00
C GLU A 108 10.23 10.89 4.63
N ILE A 109 8.91 11.05 4.53
CA ILE A 109 8.18 11.02 3.25
C ILE A 109 8.66 12.17 2.34
N LYS A 110 8.81 13.38 2.88
CA LYS A 110 9.32 14.53 2.12
C LYS A 110 10.75 14.31 1.65
N GLU A 111 11.61 13.75 2.47
CA GLU A 111 12.99 13.41 2.10
C GLU A 111 13.01 12.37 0.96
N GLN A 112 12.21 11.32 1.07
CA GLN A 112 12.10 10.29 0.04
C GLN A 112 11.51 10.84 -1.27
N THR A 113 10.52 11.73 -1.16
CA THR A 113 9.97 12.46 -2.32
C THR A 113 11.03 13.32 -3.00
N ALA A 114 11.89 13.99 -2.21
CA ALA A 114 12.98 14.79 -2.75
C ALA A 114 14.02 13.92 -3.48
N LYS A 115 14.34 12.73 -2.97
CA LYS A 115 15.22 11.76 -3.65
C LYS A 115 14.63 11.28 -4.97
N LEU A 116 13.33 10.95 -4.99
CA LEU A 116 12.62 10.58 -6.21
C LEU A 116 12.68 11.70 -7.26
N LEU A 117 12.37 12.94 -6.87
CA LEU A 117 12.44 14.10 -7.75
C LEU A 117 13.85 14.34 -8.29
N ALA A 118 14.88 14.18 -7.45
CA ALA A 118 16.26 14.29 -7.88
C ALA A 118 16.62 13.20 -8.91
N ALA A 119 16.18 11.95 -8.68
CA ALA A 119 16.40 10.84 -9.60
C ALA A 119 15.66 11.08 -10.94
N GLU A 120 14.40 11.51 -10.92
CA GLU A 120 13.65 11.88 -12.13
C GLU A 120 14.32 13.04 -12.88
N GLY A 121 14.86 14.02 -12.16
CA GLY A 121 15.66 15.10 -12.75
C GLY A 121 16.88 14.61 -13.50
N THR A 122 17.58 13.58 -12.99
CA THR A 122 18.72 12.99 -13.70
C THR A 122 18.30 12.29 -14.99
N VAL A 123 17.20 11.54 -14.99
CA VAL A 123 16.63 10.92 -16.20
C VAL A 123 16.27 11.99 -17.23
N SER A 124 15.57 13.05 -16.82
CA SER A 124 15.18 14.15 -17.70
C SER A 124 16.39 14.87 -18.32
N SER A 125 17.46 15.07 -17.55
CA SER A 125 18.71 15.67 -18.06
C SER A 125 19.41 14.77 -19.09
N LEU A 126 19.38 13.45 -18.88
CA LEU A 126 19.92 12.48 -19.83
C LEU A 126 19.09 12.43 -21.10
N ASP A 127 17.75 12.48 -21.00
CA ASP A 127 16.85 12.56 -22.14
C ASP A 127 17.13 13.79 -23.01
N SER A 128 17.25 14.97 -22.38
CA SER A 128 17.59 16.21 -23.08
C SER A 128 18.95 16.12 -23.78
N THR A 129 19.93 15.46 -23.16
CA THR A 129 21.26 15.27 -23.74
C THR A 129 21.21 14.29 -24.92
N ILE A 130 20.44 13.20 -24.82
CA ILE A 130 20.25 12.24 -25.90
C ILE A 130 19.54 12.90 -27.09
N GLU A 131 18.51 13.70 -26.83
CA GLU A 131 17.78 14.43 -27.87
C GLU A 131 18.68 15.45 -28.58
N TYR A 132 19.51 16.17 -27.82
CA TYR A 132 20.54 17.05 -28.39
C TYR A 132 21.52 16.27 -29.30
N GLN A 133 21.99 15.09 -28.88
CA GLN A 133 22.86 14.25 -29.72
C GLN A 133 22.15 13.72 -30.98
N ARG A 134 20.87 13.35 -30.87
CA ARG A 134 20.05 12.92 -32.02
C ARG A 134 19.89 14.04 -33.06
N SER A 135 19.91 15.30 -32.63
CA SER A 135 19.86 16.44 -33.56
C SER A 135 21.05 16.48 -34.54
N PHE A 136 22.25 16.06 -34.11
CA PHE A 136 23.42 15.98 -35.00
C PHE A 136 23.30 14.86 -36.04
N ILE A 137 22.72 13.72 -35.65
CA ILE A 137 22.45 12.61 -36.57
C ILE A 137 21.45 13.05 -37.63
N MET A 138 20.33 13.65 -37.20
CA MET A 138 19.33 14.18 -38.13
C MET A 138 19.91 15.29 -39.02
N ALA A 139 20.79 16.14 -38.50
CA ALA A 139 21.45 17.16 -39.31
C ALA A 139 22.35 16.54 -40.38
N ALA A 140 23.10 15.49 -40.06
CA ALA A 140 23.95 14.77 -41.01
C ALA A 140 23.13 14.00 -42.07
N ASP A 141 22.03 13.36 -41.68
CA ASP A 141 21.14 12.63 -42.59
C ASP A 141 20.43 13.56 -43.60
N ASN A 142 20.17 14.81 -43.20
CA ASN A 142 19.50 15.81 -44.04
C ASN A 142 20.46 16.62 -44.92
N VAL A 143 21.75 16.32 -44.91
CA VAL A 143 22.72 16.95 -45.82
C VAL A 143 22.45 16.49 -47.25
N SER A 144 21.80 17.35 -48.05
CA SER A 144 21.69 17.14 -49.49
C SER A 144 23.06 17.30 -50.17
N GLY A 145 23.33 16.64 -51.29
CA GLY A 145 24.55 16.89 -52.06
C GLY A 145 24.64 18.36 -52.53
N PRO A 146 25.83 18.84 -52.93
CA PRO A 146 26.01 20.18 -53.48
C PRO A 146 25.47 20.26 -54.94
N THR A 147 24.25 19.77 -55.19
CA THR A 147 23.67 19.54 -56.51
C THR A 147 23.66 20.79 -57.37
N ASP A 148 23.36 21.95 -56.77
CA ASP A 148 23.36 23.24 -57.46
C ASP A 148 24.77 23.72 -57.82
N LEU A 149 25.76 23.48 -56.95
CA LEU A 149 27.16 23.83 -57.22
C LEU A 149 27.77 22.89 -58.29
N LEU A 150 27.39 21.61 -58.26
CA LEU A 150 27.78 20.63 -59.28
C LEU A 150 27.19 20.99 -60.65
N ARG A 151 25.92 21.41 -60.69
CA ARG A 151 25.28 21.89 -61.92
C ARG A 151 25.94 23.16 -62.46
N GLN A 152 26.24 24.13 -61.60
CA GLN A 152 26.97 25.34 -62.01
C GLN A 152 28.40 25.01 -62.49
N LYS A 153 29.06 24.01 -61.90
CA LYS A 153 30.34 23.50 -62.37
C LYS A 153 30.22 22.89 -63.77
N GLU A 154 29.20 22.08 -64.01
CA GLU A 154 28.91 21.47 -65.31
C GLU A 154 28.67 22.52 -66.40
N ASP A 155 27.85 23.54 -66.11
CA ASP A 155 27.58 24.66 -67.03
C ASP A 155 28.86 25.46 -67.36
N LEU A 156 29.72 25.73 -66.36
CA LEU A 156 31.00 26.42 -66.58
C LEU A 156 31.98 25.56 -67.40
N LEU A 157 32.00 24.23 -67.22
CA LEU A 157 32.82 23.33 -68.03
C LEU A 157 32.34 23.31 -69.49
N ALA A 158 31.03 23.33 -69.72
CA ALA A 158 30.47 23.47 -71.06
C ALA A 158 30.85 24.81 -71.71
N ASP A 159 30.76 25.92 -70.97
CA ASP A 159 31.20 27.24 -71.45
C ASP A 159 32.71 27.27 -71.77
N ALA A 160 33.55 26.62 -70.96
CA ALA A 160 34.98 26.47 -71.23
C ALA A 160 35.24 25.72 -72.55
N ALA A 161 34.49 24.65 -72.82
CA ALA A 161 34.60 23.87 -74.05
C ALA A 161 34.23 24.68 -75.31
N THR A 162 33.37 25.69 -75.19
CA THR A 162 33.06 26.65 -76.27
C THR A 162 34.09 27.77 -76.45
N GLY A 163 35.15 27.80 -75.64
CA GLY A 163 36.25 28.77 -75.73
C GLY A 163 36.08 30.04 -74.90
N LYS A 164 35.10 30.12 -73.99
CA LYS A 164 34.95 31.25 -73.06
C LYS A 164 35.97 31.17 -71.92
N ASN A 165 36.51 32.31 -71.50
CA ASN A 165 37.41 32.37 -70.34
C ASN A 165 36.62 32.33 -69.01
N VAL A 166 36.55 31.16 -68.39
CA VAL A 166 35.80 30.90 -67.14
C VAL A 166 36.67 30.47 -65.96
N ALA A 167 38.00 30.47 -66.10
CA ALA A 167 38.95 29.87 -65.14
C ALA A 167 38.75 30.33 -63.69
N LYS A 168 38.64 31.64 -63.45
CA LYS A 168 38.43 32.20 -62.10
C LYS A 168 37.09 31.79 -61.47
N ARG A 169 36.03 31.68 -62.28
CA ARG A 169 34.69 31.29 -61.80
C ARG A 169 34.67 29.81 -61.45
N LEU A 170 35.36 28.98 -62.24
CA LEU A 170 35.52 27.55 -61.98
C LEU A 170 36.28 27.31 -60.67
N GLU A 171 37.41 28.01 -60.47
CA GLU A 171 38.19 27.96 -59.22
C GLU A 171 37.35 28.34 -57.99
N THR A 172 36.48 29.36 -58.12
CA THR A 172 35.57 29.78 -57.04
C THR A 172 34.53 28.71 -56.70
N ILE A 173 33.94 28.06 -57.71
CA ILE A 173 32.95 27.00 -57.48
C ILE A 173 33.61 25.75 -56.91
N GLU A 174 34.79 25.38 -57.39
CA GLU A 174 35.55 24.25 -56.84
C GLU A 174 35.96 24.47 -55.39
N ALA A 175 36.35 25.70 -55.02
CA ALA A 175 36.59 26.06 -53.63
C ALA A 175 35.34 25.89 -52.75
N LYS A 176 34.17 26.34 -53.22
CA LYS A 176 32.89 26.18 -52.51
C LYS A 176 32.44 24.72 -52.39
N ILE A 177 32.64 23.91 -53.43
CA ILE A 177 32.35 22.47 -53.38
C ILE A 177 33.24 21.81 -52.33
N LYS A 178 34.53 22.15 -52.30
CA LYS A 178 35.47 21.60 -51.31
C LYS A 178 35.14 22.01 -49.88
N GLU A 179 34.73 23.27 -49.66
CA GLU A 179 34.26 23.76 -48.36
C GLU A 179 32.99 23.02 -47.91
N TYR A 180 32.05 22.78 -48.85
CA TYR A 180 30.85 21.98 -48.59
C TYR A 180 31.20 20.54 -48.20
N GLU A 181 32.07 19.88 -48.97
CA GLU A 181 32.54 18.51 -48.67
C GLU A 181 33.23 18.41 -47.31
N GLN A 182 34.03 19.42 -46.94
CA GLN A 182 34.63 19.51 -45.61
C GLN A 182 33.58 19.62 -44.51
N SER A 183 32.62 20.55 -44.65
CA SER A 183 31.53 20.72 -43.67
C SER A 183 30.67 19.45 -43.54
N CYS A 184 30.37 18.77 -44.63
CA CYS A 184 29.68 17.48 -44.62
C CYS A 184 30.50 16.41 -43.90
N SER A 185 31.81 16.32 -44.15
CA SER A 185 32.68 15.35 -43.48
C SER A 185 32.75 15.59 -41.97
N GLU A 186 32.74 16.85 -41.54
CA GLU A 186 32.71 17.24 -40.13
C GLU A 186 31.38 16.86 -39.47
N LEU A 187 30.25 17.13 -40.12
CA LEU A 187 28.92 16.73 -39.65
C LEU A 187 28.79 15.21 -39.55
N THR A 188 29.27 14.45 -40.54
CA THR A 188 29.26 12.98 -40.50
C THR A 188 30.14 12.44 -39.36
N ASN A 189 31.29 13.06 -39.11
CA ASN A 189 32.14 12.70 -37.98
C ASN A 189 31.46 13.03 -36.63
N GLN A 190 30.78 14.18 -36.54
CA GLN A 190 30.01 14.57 -35.36
C GLN A 190 28.83 13.62 -35.11
N ALA A 191 28.09 13.24 -36.16
CA ALA A 191 27.00 12.28 -36.08
C ALA A 191 27.48 10.90 -35.62
N ARG A 192 28.62 10.41 -36.14
CA ARG A 192 29.21 9.14 -35.71
C ARG A 192 29.64 9.17 -34.24
N ASN A 193 30.20 10.29 -33.78
CA ASN A 193 30.54 10.48 -32.36
C ASN A 193 29.27 10.55 -31.49
N ALA A 194 28.22 11.22 -31.98
CA ALA A 194 26.92 11.32 -31.32
C ALA A 194 26.24 9.94 -31.18
N GLU A 195 26.26 9.10 -32.22
CA GLU A 195 25.75 7.72 -32.17
C GLU A 195 26.44 6.88 -31.08
N GLN A 196 27.77 6.96 -31.01
CA GLN A 196 28.53 6.26 -29.98
C GLN A 196 28.21 6.79 -28.57
N ALA A 197 28.05 8.11 -28.43
CA ALA A 197 27.68 8.73 -27.16
C ALA A 197 26.27 8.34 -26.72
N ILE A 198 25.30 8.31 -27.64
CA ILE A 198 23.90 7.94 -27.37
C ILE A 198 23.82 6.53 -26.78
N ALA A 199 24.54 5.55 -27.33
CA ALA A 199 24.53 4.19 -26.79
C ALA A 199 25.00 4.14 -25.32
N GLY A 200 25.99 4.96 -24.94
CA GLY A 200 26.44 5.10 -23.56
C GLY A 200 25.44 5.84 -22.67
N LEU A 201 24.83 6.90 -23.18
CA LEU A 201 23.83 7.69 -22.48
C LEU A 201 22.54 6.90 -22.25
N GLU A 202 22.10 6.09 -23.21
CA GLU A 202 20.92 5.23 -23.10
C GLU A 202 21.10 4.15 -22.02
N ARG A 203 22.31 3.60 -21.87
CA ARG A 203 22.62 2.68 -20.75
C ARG A 203 22.52 3.38 -19.39
N ARG A 204 23.13 4.57 -19.27
CA ARG A 204 23.05 5.37 -18.04
C ARG A 204 21.62 5.80 -17.72
N ARG A 205 20.82 6.12 -18.75
CA ARG A 205 19.39 6.41 -18.63
C ARG A 205 18.63 5.19 -18.10
N ALA A 206 18.87 4.00 -18.65
CA ALA A 206 18.23 2.77 -18.18
C ALA A 206 18.61 2.43 -16.72
N GLU A 207 19.85 2.71 -16.31
CA GLU A 207 20.28 2.57 -14.91
C GLU A 207 19.58 3.58 -14.00
N ALA A 208 19.52 4.86 -14.40
CA ALA A 208 18.80 5.89 -13.66
C ALA A 208 17.29 5.60 -13.56
N GLU A 209 16.67 5.07 -14.61
CA GLU A 209 15.26 4.62 -14.57
C GLU A 209 15.04 3.48 -13.56
N LYS A 210 15.99 2.56 -13.40
CA LYS A 210 15.89 1.52 -12.36
C LYS A 210 15.91 2.12 -10.96
N VAL A 211 16.76 3.14 -10.74
CA VAL A 211 16.80 3.88 -9.47
C VAL A 211 15.46 4.58 -9.22
N VAL A 212 14.91 5.29 -10.22
CA VAL A 212 13.59 5.93 -10.09
C VAL A 212 12.50 4.91 -9.71
N ARG A 213 12.47 3.74 -10.36
CA ARG A 213 11.49 2.69 -10.03
C ARG A 213 11.65 2.17 -8.59
N ALA A 214 12.88 1.99 -8.12
CA ALA A 214 13.15 1.57 -6.76
C ALA A 214 12.69 2.63 -5.75
N GLU A 215 13.15 3.87 -5.90
CA GLU A 215 12.79 4.99 -5.02
C GLU A 215 11.28 5.25 -4.98
N ARG A 216 10.59 5.04 -6.11
CA ARG A 216 9.13 5.15 -6.20
C ARG A 216 8.41 4.03 -5.46
N THR A 217 8.89 2.80 -5.59
CA THR A 217 8.35 1.66 -4.84
C THR A 217 8.50 1.88 -3.34
N ASP A 218 9.67 2.36 -2.91
CA ASP A 218 9.93 2.69 -1.50
C ASP A 218 8.99 3.80 -1.00
N LEU A 219 8.79 4.86 -1.79
CA LEU A 219 7.85 5.94 -1.44
C LEU A 219 6.41 5.44 -1.32
N ASP A 220 5.95 4.60 -2.25
CA ASP A 220 4.61 4.01 -2.24
C ASP A 220 4.40 3.14 -0.98
N GLU A 221 5.39 2.31 -0.62
CA GLU A 221 5.34 1.52 0.62
C GLU A 221 5.28 2.41 1.88
N MET A 222 6.07 3.49 1.90
CA MET A 222 6.08 4.45 3.01
C MET A 222 4.72 5.15 3.16
N LEU A 223 4.08 5.54 2.04
CA LEU A 223 2.76 6.17 2.02
C LEU A 223 1.67 5.20 2.50
N ILE A 224 1.65 3.97 1.98
CA ILE A 224 0.69 2.93 2.40
C ILE A 224 0.77 2.71 3.91
N PHE A 225 1.99 2.61 4.43
CA PHE A 225 2.20 2.40 5.86
C PHE A 225 1.73 3.59 6.69
N ARG A 226 2.03 4.82 6.24
CA ARG A 226 1.56 6.05 6.90
C ARG A 226 0.03 6.10 6.96
N PHE A 227 -0.64 5.89 5.83
CA PHE A 227 -2.10 5.89 5.77
C PHE A 227 -2.71 4.83 6.67
N LYS A 228 -2.11 3.63 6.73
CA LYS A 228 -2.58 2.57 7.62
C LYS A 228 -2.48 2.97 9.09
N SER A 229 -1.37 3.57 9.51
CA SER A 229 -1.18 4.05 10.89
C SER A 229 -2.16 5.18 11.24
N GLU A 230 -2.38 6.13 10.32
CA GLU A 230 -3.37 7.20 10.51
C GLU A 230 -4.80 6.67 10.60
N LEU A 231 -5.17 5.70 9.75
CA LEU A 231 -6.46 5.03 9.80
C LEU A 231 -6.66 4.27 11.12
N GLN A 232 -5.64 3.56 11.59
CA GLN A 232 -5.69 2.86 12.87
C GLN A 232 -5.91 3.83 14.04
N THR A 233 -5.20 4.96 14.02
CA THR A 233 -5.34 6.01 15.04
C THR A 233 -6.75 6.61 15.01
N ALA A 234 -7.25 7.00 13.83
CA ALA A 234 -8.58 7.55 13.66
C ALA A 234 -9.67 6.56 14.11
N TYR A 235 -9.47 5.26 13.84
CA TYR A 235 -10.39 4.22 14.25
C TYR A 235 -10.38 3.99 15.77
N SER A 236 -9.20 4.00 16.41
CA SER A 236 -9.11 3.92 17.87
C SER A 236 -9.77 5.11 18.56
N ASP A 237 -9.63 6.31 17.99
CA ASP A 237 -10.29 7.51 18.48
C ASP A 237 -11.82 7.40 18.35
N PHE A 238 -12.29 6.88 17.21
CA PHE A 238 -13.72 6.63 16.98
C PHE A 238 -14.30 5.63 17.98
N ILE A 239 -13.62 4.50 18.22
CA ILE A 239 -14.05 3.51 19.22
C ILE A 239 -14.11 4.15 20.62
N THR A 240 -13.10 4.94 20.98
CA THR A 240 -13.03 5.62 22.27
C THR A 240 -14.19 6.60 22.44
N ALA A 241 -14.50 7.38 21.41
CA ALA A 241 -15.67 8.26 21.39
C ALA A 241 -16.98 7.48 21.50
N GLY A 242 -17.11 6.34 20.81
CA GLY A 242 -18.27 5.45 20.89
C GLY A 242 -18.49 4.88 22.29
N LYS A 243 -17.41 4.46 22.98
CA LYS A 243 -17.46 3.99 24.38
C LYS A 243 -17.93 5.10 25.32
N LEU A 244 -17.40 6.31 25.17
CA LEU A 244 -17.81 7.48 25.97
C LEU A 244 -19.29 7.81 25.77
N LEU A 245 -19.77 7.75 24.51
CA LEU A 245 -21.16 7.98 24.17
C LEU A 245 -22.07 6.93 24.82
N ALA A 246 -21.70 5.64 24.72
CA ALA A 246 -22.43 4.55 25.36
C ALA A 246 -22.51 4.72 26.88
N GLU A 247 -21.44 5.16 27.54
CA GLU A 247 -21.44 5.45 28.97
C GLU A 247 -22.40 6.59 29.34
N ARG A 248 -22.37 7.70 28.58
CA ARG A 248 -23.29 8.84 28.78
C ARG A 248 -24.74 8.41 28.62
N PHE A 249 -25.05 7.57 27.63
CA PHE A 249 -26.40 7.01 27.46
C PHE A 249 -26.84 6.15 28.64
N ARG A 250 -25.98 5.28 29.16
CA ARG A 250 -26.31 4.50 30.37
C ARG A 250 -26.63 5.39 31.56
N ARG A 251 -25.90 6.50 31.73
CA ARG A 251 -26.19 7.49 32.79
C ARG A 251 -27.55 8.15 32.59
N VAL A 252 -27.88 8.58 31.36
CA VAL A 252 -29.20 9.16 31.05
C VAL A 252 -30.32 8.16 31.28
N ALA A 253 -30.14 6.90 30.87
CA ALA A 253 -31.13 5.86 31.10
C ALA A 253 -31.34 5.57 32.59
N ALA A 254 -30.26 5.52 33.38
CA ALA A 254 -30.37 5.37 34.83
C ALA A 254 -31.10 6.55 35.49
N LEU A 255 -30.86 7.78 35.01
CA LEU A 255 -31.59 8.96 35.47
C LEU A 255 -33.08 8.92 35.07
N ASP A 256 -33.42 8.46 33.86
CA ASP A 256 -34.81 8.30 33.43
C ASP A 256 -35.55 7.27 34.31
N THR A 257 -34.89 6.15 34.65
CA THR A 257 -35.43 5.17 35.60
C THR A 257 -35.67 5.78 36.98
N LEU A 258 -34.69 6.54 37.52
CA LEU A 258 -34.84 7.24 38.81
C LEU A 258 -35.98 8.27 38.79
N VAL A 259 -36.12 9.03 37.71
CA VAL A 259 -37.21 10.01 37.55
C VAL A 259 -38.55 9.29 37.47
N ALA A 260 -38.66 8.18 36.73
CA ALA A 260 -39.88 7.38 36.65
C ALA A 260 -40.29 6.78 38.01
N GLU A 261 -39.30 6.30 38.78
CA GLU A 261 -39.53 5.74 40.13
C GLU A 261 -39.95 6.82 41.14
N THR A 262 -39.35 8.01 41.09
CA THR A 262 -39.66 9.10 42.03
C THR A 262 -40.95 9.86 41.69
N SER A 263 -41.31 9.98 40.41
CA SER A 263 -42.48 10.72 39.93
C SER A 263 -43.81 9.95 40.02
N HIS A 264 -43.83 8.73 40.58
CA HIS A 264 -45.04 7.89 40.73
C HIS A 264 -45.85 7.76 39.42
N GLY A 265 -45.15 7.65 38.28
CA GLY A 265 -45.77 7.41 36.97
C GLY A 265 -46.53 8.60 36.35
N ARG A 266 -46.33 9.84 36.82
CA ARG A 266 -47.00 11.03 36.25
C ARG A 266 -46.28 11.68 35.07
N GLU A 267 -44.98 11.44 34.89
CA GLU A 267 -44.23 11.96 33.73
C GLU A 267 -43.89 10.84 32.74
N LYS A 268 -44.15 11.09 31.44
CA LYS A 268 -43.78 10.17 30.36
C LYS A 268 -42.25 10.17 30.20
N SER A 269 -41.68 8.96 30.21
CA SER A 269 -40.25 8.66 29.99
C SER A 269 -39.60 9.58 28.93
N ILE A 270 -38.44 10.13 29.30
CA ILE A 270 -37.61 10.98 28.44
C ILE A 270 -37.07 10.15 27.24
N LEU A 271 -37.02 8.81 27.37
CA LEU A 271 -36.46 7.88 26.38
C LEU A 271 -37.38 7.54 25.19
N ASN A 272 -38.63 8.03 25.16
CA ASN A 272 -39.49 7.83 23.98
C ASN A 272 -38.98 8.58 22.72
N ALA A 273 -37.94 9.41 22.86
CA ALA A 273 -37.23 10.08 21.76
C ALA A 273 -35.96 9.35 21.26
N THR A 274 -35.56 8.20 21.86
CA THR A 274 -34.19 7.64 21.70
C THR A 274 -34.07 6.27 21.03
N ALA A 275 -35.05 5.86 20.22
CA ALA A 275 -34.97 4.63 19.41
C ALA A 275 -33.75 4.57 18.46
N ASN A 276 -33.13 5.72 18.13
CA ASN A 276 -31.95 5.79 17.27
C ASN A 276 -30.62 5.46 17.97
N ALA A 277 -30.54 5.47 19.30
CA ALA A 277 -29.27 5.28 20.03
C ALA A 277 -28.82 3.81 20.09
N TYR A 278 -29.76 2.86 20.13
CA TYR A 278 -29.45 1.42 20.14
C TYR A 278 -28.84 0.94 18.82
N ARG A 279 -29.14 1.61 17.68
CA ARG A 279 -28.49 1.31 16.39
C ARG A 279 -26.99 1.60 16.39
N ILE A 280 -26.53 2.59 17.15
CA ILE A 280 -25.10 2.95 17.24
C ILE A 280 -24.33 1.90 18.05
N LEU A 281 -24.93 1.34 19.09
CA LEU A 281 -24.33 0.27 19.91
C LEU A 281 -24.20 -1.06 19.17
N ASP A 282 -25.12 -1.38 18.25
CA ASP A 282 -25.03 -2.58 17.41
C ASP A 282 -23.88 -2.49 16.39
N ILE A 283 -23.61 -1.29 15.88
CA ILE A 283 -22.43 -1.04 15.02
C ILE A 283 -21.13 -1.28 15.80
N THR A 284 -21.06 -0.88 17.07
CA THR A 284 -19.85 -1.11 17.89
C THR A 284 -19.59 -2.56 18.27
N LYS A 285 -20.63 -3.41 18.36
CA LYS A 285 -20.45 -4.86 18.58
C LYS A 285 -20.03 -5.62 17.32
N ASN A 286 -20.49 -5.17 16.16
CA ASN A 286 -20.10 -5.76 14.87
C ASN A 286 -18.75 -5.20 14.35
N ALA A 287 -18.33 -4.03 14.84
CA ALA A 287 -17.03 -3.42 14.52
C ALA A 287 -15.85 -4.30 14.96
N ASP A 288 -15.93 -5.00 16.09
CA ASP A 288 -14.89 -5.92 16.55
C ASP A 288 -14.69 -7.13 15.61
N GLY A 289 -15.70 -7.49 14.80
CA GLY A 289 -15.64 -8.53 13.78
C GLY A 289 -15.16 -8.06 12.39
N PHE A 290 -15.18 -6.75 12.12
CA PHE A 290 -14.73 -6.15 10.85
C PHE A 290 -13.21 -5.94 10.77
N ILE A 291 -12.49 -6.29 11.85
CA ILE A 291 -11.05 -6.02 12.00
C ILE A 291 -10.18 -6.93 11.10
N PHE A 292 -10.74 -7.97 10.46
CA PHE A 292 -9.93 -8.97 9.74
C PHE A 292 -10.25 -9.27 8.27
N ASP A 293 -11.32 -8.76 7.66
CA ASP A 293 -11.75 -9.24 6.32
C ASP A 293 -11.55 -8.27 5.15
N ALA A 294 -10.68 -7.27 5.29
CA ALA A 294 -10.35 -6.36 4.18
C ALA A 294 -9.39 -6.97 3.14
N ARG A 295 -9.16 -8.30 3.15
CA ARG A 295 -8.31 -8.99 2.18
C ARG A 295 -9.04 -9.88 1.19
N ASP A 296 -10.29 -10.27 1.42
CA ASP A 296 -10.96 -11.27 0.56
C ASP A 296 -12.28 -10.82 -0.11
N GLU A 297 -12.79 -9.60 0.13
CA GLU A 297 -14.06 -9.19 -0.49
C GLU A 297 -13.89 -8.36 -1.79
N ASN A 298 -13.92 -9.10 -2.90
CA ASN A 298 -14.47 -8.80 -4.22
C ASN A 298 -14.18 -7.41 -4.86
N PRO A 299 -13.32 -7.34 -5.91
CA PRO A 299 -12.99 -6.12 -6.66
C PRO A 299 -14.19 -5.34 -7.22
N THR A 300 -15.36 -5.97 -7.36
CA THR A 300 -16.58 -5.30 -7.83
C THR A 300 -17.20 -4.35 -6.81
N GLN A 301 -16.98 -4.54 -5.51
CA GLN A 301 -17.49 -3.64 -4.47
C GLN A 301 -16.70 -2.32 -4.41
N TRP A 302 -15.38 -2.37 -4.63
CA TRP A 302 -14.56 -1.17 -4.79
C TRP A 302 -14.96 -0.35 -6.01
N ALA A 303 -15.25 -1.00 -7.15
CA ALA A 303 -15.73 -0.30 -8.34
C ALA A 303 -17.13 0.34 -8.17
N ALA A 304 -17.96 -0.19 -7.26
CA ALA A 304 -19.26 0.40 -6.93
C ALA A 304 -19.10 1.63 -6.02
N LEU A 305 -18.22 1.56 -5.01
CA LEU A 305 -17.88 2.68 -4.13
C LEU A 305 -17.18 3.83 -4.88
N GLU A 306 -16.32 3.53 -5.86
CA GLU A 306 -15.66 4.55 -6.69
C GLU A 306 -16.68 5.28 -7.60
N ARG A 307 -17.71 4.58 -8.11
CA ARG A 307 -18.82 5.19 -8.87
C ARG A 307 -19.75 6.05 -7.99
N GLU A 308 -19.99 5.64 -6.75
CA GLU A 308 -20.76 6.43 -5.79
C GLU A 308 -19.99 7.70 -5.38
N ARG A 309 -18.67 7.60 -5.23
CA ARG A 309 -17.81 8.75 -4.93
C ARG A 309 -17.78 9.77 -6.08
N GLN A 310 -17.79 9.31 -7.34
CA GLN A 310 -17.86 10.17 -8.53
C GLN A 310 -19.22 10.85 -8.70
N THR A 311 -20.30 10.24 -8.24
CA THR A 311 -21.66 10.82 -8.31
C THR A 311 -21.93 11.84 -7.19
N VAL A 312 -21.29 11.68 -6.02
CA VAL A 312 -21.41 12.62 -4.89
C VAL A 312 -20.51 13.86 -5.04
N ALA A 313 -19.41 13.77 -5.81
CA ALA A 313 -18.45 14.87 -5.95
C ALA A 313 -18.83 15.97 -6.95
N GLY A 314 -19.90 15.80 -7.76
CA GLY A 314 -20.46 16.91 -8.54
C GLY A 314 -19.49 17.68 -9.45
N VAL A 315 -18.39 17.05 -9.92
CA VAL A 315 -17.49 17.64 -10.91
C VAL A 315 -17.69 16.90 -12.23
N PRO A 316 -18.33 17.53 -13.25
CA PRO A 316 -18.23 17.04 -14.61
C PRO A 316 -16.84 17.40 -15.18
N LEU A 317 -16.31 16.50 -16.01
CA LEU A 317 -15.05 16.64 -16.77
C LEU A 317 -14.87 18.01 -17.43
#